data_AF-A0A061R2X3-F1
#
_entry.id   AF-A0A061R2X3-F1
#
_cell.length_a   1.000
_cell.length_b   1.000
_cell.length_c   1.000
_cell.angle_alpha   90.00
_cell.angle_beta   90.00
_cell.angle_gamma   90.00
#
_symmetry.space_group_name_H-M   'P 1'
#
loop_
_entity.id
_entity.type
_entity.pdbx_description
1 polymer ?
#
loop_
_entity_poly.entity_id
_entity_poly.type
_entity_poly.pdbx_seq_one_letter_code
_entity_poly.pdbx_strand_id
1 'polypeptide(L)'
;MLCSRVRQCLHRSASYFVRELRSASAALEGQKSSTEMFTEKFKAVAPGVMEPPKFPGDYSKTKLSEVDPSAPMPGKVSFNFYLPHQVIHQNSEVDMVLLPATTGDFGIMPGHVPVVAQLRPGVVTVHKELDKEVERYFVSSGFAFVHPDSSADVCAVEAVPVDDLDPAAISSGLSDYSAKLASAQSKGDEYEAATAQIGVDVFSAMNSAVSAK
;
A
#
# COMPACT_ATOMS: atom_id res chain seq x y z
N MET A 1 -20.22 -42.48 -5.23
CA MET A 1 -18.76 -42.68 -5.08
C MET A 1 -17.89 -41.52 -5.61
N LEU A 2 -18.36 -40.67 -6.55
CA LEU A 2 -17.57 -39.54 -7.08
C LEU A 2 -17.29 -38.40 -6.07
N CYS A 3 -18.19 -38.15 -5.11
CA CYS A 3 -18.10 -36.99 -4.20
C CYS A 3 -16.98 -37.10 -3.14
N SER A 4 -16.63 -38.33 -2.71
CA SER A 4 -15.59 -38.55 -1.70
C SER A 4 -14.16 -38.35 -2.25
N ARG A 5 -13.93 -38.70 -3.52
CA ARG A 5 -12.61 -38.58 -4.16
C ARG A 5 -12.22 -37.13 -4.45
N VAL A 6 -13.20 -36.27 -4.80
CA VAL A 6 -12.95 -34.84 -5.03
C VAL A 6 -12.57 -34.13 -3.72
N ARG A 7 -13.25 -34.43 -2.60
CA ARG A 7 -12.91 -33.90 -1.27
C ARG A 7 -11.51 -34.33 -0.80
N GLN A 8 -11.11 -35.57 -1.06
CA GLN A 8 -9.77 -36.07 -0.71
C GLN A 8 -8.66 -35.45 -1.56
N CYS A 9 -8.91 -35.14 -2.84
CA CYS A 9 -7.95 -34.42 -3.68
C CYS A 9 -7.76 -32.96 -3.24
N LEU A 10 -8.83 -32.24 -2.89
CA LEU A 10 -8.72 -30.85 -2.40
C LEU A 10 -8.00 -30.78 -1.05
N HIS A 11 -8.28 -31.69 -0.11
CA HIS A 11 -7.58 -31.74 1.18
C HIS A 11 -6.09 -32.06 1.02
N ARG A 12 -5.73 -32.95 0.07
CA ARG A 12 -4.33 -33.22 -0.24
C ARG A 12 -3.65 -32.00 -0.84
N SER A 13 -4.25 -31.34 -1.84
CA SER A 13 -3.67 -30.14 -2.48
C SER A 13 -3.40 -29.01 -1.48
N ALA A 14 -4.33 -28.72 -0.58
CA ALA A 14 -4.14 -27.72 0.47
C ALA A 14 -3.00 -28.09 1.44
N SER A 15 -2.89 -29.37 1.80
CA SER A 15 -1.84 -29.86 2.70
C SER A 15 -0.44 -29.85 2.03
N TYR A 16 -0.36 -30.12 0.73
CA TYR A 16 0.89 -30.03 -0.03
C TYR A 16 1.34 -28.58 -0.19
N PHE A 17 0.42 -27.65 -0.51
CA PHE A 17 0.72 -26.23 -0.65
C PHE A 17 1.22 -25.60 0.66
N VAL A 18 0.59 -25.92 1.80
CA VAL A 18 1.03 -25.43 3.12
C VAL A 18 2.40 -26.02 3.51
N ARG A 19 2.70 -27.25 3.12
CA ARG A 19 3.99 -27.91 3.42
C ARG A 19 5.13 -27.36 2.55
N GLU A 20 4.84 -27.00 1.31
CA GLU A 20 5.81 -26.43 0.38
C GLU A 20 6.13 -24.96 0.73
N LEU A 21 5.13 -24.18 1.16
CA LEU A 21 5.34 -22.84 1.74
C LEU A 21 6.15 -22.88 3.03
N ARG A 22 5.94 -23.86 3.91
CA ARG A 22 6.79 -24.06 5.11
C ARG A 22 8.23 -24.41 4.75
N SER A 23 8.44 -25.21 3.71
CA SER A 23 9.79 -25.57 3.25
C SER A 23 10.54 -24.39 2.63
N ALA A 24 9.83 -23.44 2.01
CA ALA A 24 10.42 -22.22 1.46
C ALA A 24 10.80 -21.22 2.56
N SER A 25 9.99 -21.08 3.62
CA SER A 25 10.30 -20.21 4.76
C SER A 25 11.51 -20.70 5.55
N ALA A 26 11.59 -22.01 5.80
CA ALA A 26 12.71 -22.62 6.53
C ALA A 26 14.07 -22.50 5.80
N ALA A 27 14.06 -22.30 4.48
CA ALA A 27 15.30 -22.16 3.69
C ALA A 27 15.96 -20.76 3.84
N LEU A 28 15.24 -19.77 4.40
CA LEU A 28 15.76 -18.42 4.65
C LEU A 28 16.22 -18.21 6.10
N GLU A 29 15.84 -19.10 7.03
CA GLU A 29 16.10 -18.98 8.48
C GLU A 29 17.59 -19.17 8.87
N GLY A 30 18.44 -19.65 7.95
CA GLY A 30 19.85 -19.94 8.21
C GLY A 30 20.84 -18.82 7.87
N GLN A 31 20.39 -17.71 7.28
CA GLN A 31 21.26 -16.58 6.96
C GLN A 31 21.33 -15.60 8.14
N LYS A 32 22.54 -15.40 8.70
CA LYS A 32 22.82 -14.24 9.57
C LYS A 32 22.27 -12.99 8.89
N SER A 33 21.62 -12.11 9.64
CA SER A 33 21.03 -10.92 9.05
C SER A 33 22.10 -10.09 8.33
N SER A 34 21.73 -9.49 7.20
CA SER A 34 22.67 -8.74 6.35
C SER A 34 23.41 -7.63 7.11
N THR A 35 22.79 -7.08 8.14
CA THR A 35 23.36 -6.07 9.05
C THR A 35 24.43 -6.65 9.98
N GLU A 36 24.24 -7.85 10.51
CA GLU A 36 25.23 -8.57 11.32
C GLU A 36 26.46 -8.93 10.48
N MET A 37 26.24 -9.47 9.27
CA MET A 37 27.32 -9.79 8.34
C MET A 37 28.11 -8.55 7.91
N PHE A 38 27.42 -7.41 7.68
CA PHE A 38 28.08 -6.15 7.36
C PHE A 38 28.92 -5.66 8.54
N THR A 39 28.38 -5.71 9.76
CA THR A 39 29.05 -5.22 10.95
C THR A 39 30.32 -6.03 11.26
N GLU A 40 30.27 -7.35 11.09
CA GLU A 40 31.45 -8.24 11.22
C GLU A 40 32.55 -7.85 10.20
N LYS A 41 32.18 -7.65 8.93
CA LYS A 41 33.13 -7.25 7.87
C LYS A 41 33.65 -5.82 8.02
N PHE A 42 32.80 -4.89 8.44
CA PHE A 42 33.17 -3.49 8.66
C PHE A 42 34.19 -3.39 9.79
N LYS A 43 33.97 -4.09 10.91
CA LYS A 43 34.94 -4.14 12.03
C LYS A 43 36.28 -4.76 11.63
N ALA A 44 36.31 -5.63 10.62
CA ALA A 44 37.54 -6.22 10.11
C ALA A 44 38.36 -5.26 9.21
N VAL A 45 37.73 -4.25 8.61
CA VAL A 45 38.36 -3.33 7.63
C VAL A 45 38.51 -1.91 8.18
N ALA A 46 37.60 -1.47 9.03
CA ALA A 46 37.57 -0.11 9.56
C ALA A 46 38.60 0.08 10.69
N PRO A 47 39.23 1.27 10.79
CA PRO A 47 40.08 1.59 11.93
C PRO A 47 39.24 1.58 13.20
N GLY A 48 39.73 0.97 14.29
CA GLY A 48 38.99 0.69 15.54
C GLY A 48 38.45 1.89 16.33
N VAL A 49 38.51 3.10 15.75
CA VAL A 49 37.96 4.35 16.27
C VAL A 49 36.58 4.66 15.68
N MET A 50 36.18 4.00 14.58
CA MET A 50 34.89 4.28 13.92
C MET A 50 33.83 3.24 14.31
N GLU A 51 32.73 3.72 14.91
CA GLU A 51 31.55 2.90 15.17
C GLU A 51 30.88 2.46 13.86
N PRO A 52 30.23 1.29 13.83
CA PRO A 52 29.53 0.85 12.62
C PRO A 52 28.39 1.82 12.26
N PRO A 53 28.13 2.01 10.95
CA PRO A 53 27.04 2.85 10.50
C PRO A 53 25.68 2.29 10.96
N LYS A 54 24.74 3.19 11.24
CA LYS A 54 23.35 2.83 11.58
C LYS A 54 22.60 2.39 10.32
N PHE A 55 21.70 1.42 10.46
CA PHE A 55 20.89 0.89 9.36
C PHE A 55 19.47 1.46 9.38
N PRO A 56 18.77 1.50 8.23
CA PRO A 56 17.36 1.90 8.18
C PRO A 56 16.48 1.11 9.16
N GLY A 57 16.78 -0.18 9.34
CA GLY A 57 16.09 -1.06 10.28
C GLY A 57 16.22 -0.63 11.76
N ASP A 58 17.26 0.11 12.12
CA ASP A 58 17.44 0.62 13.50
C ASP A 58 16.48 1.78 13.81
N TYR A 59 15.93 2.41 12.77
CA TYR A 59 14.97 3.50 12.90
C TYR A 59 13.51 3.04 12.76
N SER A 60 13.28 1.82 12.25
CA SER A 60 11.92 1.26 12.15
C SER A 60 11.51 0.62 13.47
N LYS A 61 10.51 1.20 14.12
CA LYS A 61 9.92 0.64 15.36
C LYS A 61 9.10 -0.61 15.08
N THR A 62 8.49 -0.69 13.91
CA THR A 62 7.72 -1.83 13.44
C THR A 62 8.64 -2.72 12.63
N LYS A 63 9.06 -3.85 13.21
CA LYS A 63 9.58 -4.94 12.40
C LYS A 63 8.38 -5.67 11.84
N LEU A 64 8.41 -6.05 10.55
CA LEU A 64 7.50 -7.09 10.04
C LEU A 64 7.83 -8.37 10.79
N SER A 65 7.29 -8.53 12.00
CA SER A 65 7.41 -9.74 12.77
C SER A 65 6.45 -10.75 12.17
N GLU A 66 6.96 -11.96 11.97
CA GLU A 66 6.13 -13.15 11.79
C GLU A 66 5.05 -13.14 12.87
N VAL A 67 3.81 -12.88 12.45
CA VAL A 67 2.70 -12.83 13.39
C VAL A 67 2.49 -14.24 13.90
N ASP A 68 2.56 -14.41 15.21
CA ASP A 68 2.16 -15.65 15.85
C ASP A 68 0.70 -15.91 15.45
N PRO A 69 0.39 -16.99 14.72
CA PRO A 69 -0.96 -17.30 14.26
C PRO A 69 -1.95 -17.52 15.42
N SER A 70 -1.48 -17.57 16.67
CA SER A 70 -2.29 -17.68 17.88
C SER A 70 -2.69 -16.34 18.53
N ALA A 71 -2.20 -15.19 18.03
CA ALA A 71 -2.52 -13.89 18.62
C ALA A 71 -4.02 -13.54 18.43
N PRO A 72 -4.71 -13.00 19.45
CA PRO A 72 -6.09 -12.52 19.30
C PRO A 72 -6.17 -11.45 18.21
N MET A 73 -7.18 -11.52 17.34
CA MET A 73 -7.36 -10.47 16.33
C MET A 73 -7.57 -9.12 17.04
N PRO A 74 -6.77 -8.10 16.72
CA PRO A 74 -6.93 -6.79 17.33
C PRO A 74 -8.28 -6.19 16.93
N GLY A 75 -8.88 -5.40 17.82
CA GLY A 75 -10.16 -4.74 17.54
C GLY A 75 -10.04 -3.56 16.57
N LYS A 76 -8.81 -3.06 16.33
CA LYS A 76 -8.50 -1.90 15.50
C LYS A 76 -7.28 -2.14 14.62
N VAL A 77 -7.20 -1.42 13.50
CA VAL A 77 -6.08 -1.43 12.56
C VAL A 77 -5.10 -0.32 12.94
N SER A 78 -3.80 -0.62 12.95
CA SER A 78 -2.78 0.43 13.03
C SER A 78 -2.56 1.00 11.63
N PHE A 79 -2.95 2.26 11.42
CA PHE A 79 -2.87 2.91 10.12
C PHE A 79 -1.72 3.90 10.05
N ASN A 80 -0.92 3.77 9.02
CA ASN A 80 0.13 4.70 8.67
C ASN A 80 -0.13 5.24 7.26
N PHE A 81 -0.04 6.57 7.10
CA PHE A 81 -0.21 7.24 5.82
C PHE A 81 0.97 8.16 5.54
N TYR A 82 1.78 7.77 4.57
CA TYR A 82 3.06 8.37 4.22
C TYR A 82 3.00 9.11 2.89
N LEU A 83 3.56 10.32 2.88
CA LEU A 83 3.96 11.06 1.70
C LEU A 83 5.48 11.29 1.74
N PRO A 84 6.14 11.54 0.60
CA PRO A 84 7.57 11.82 0.58
C PRO A 84 7.95 13.07 1.38
N HIS A 85 7.05 14.06 1.47
CA HIS A 85 7.30 15.33 2.15
C HIS A 85 6.69 15.42 3.55
N GLN A 86 5.68 14.61 3.88
CA GLN A 86 5.00 14.63 5.16
C GLN A 86 4.41 13.28 5.54
N VAL A 87 4.15 13.06 6.83
CA VAL A 87 3.43 11.89 7.32
C VAL A 87 2.08 12.36 7.84
N ILE A 88 1.00 11.96 7.19
CA ILE A 88 -0.37 12.40 7.54
C ILE A 88 -0.85 11.62 8.77
N HIS A 89 -0.67 10.31 8.77
CA HIS A 89 -0.99 9.43 9.90
C HIS A 89 0.20 8.56 10.27
N GLN A 90 0.47 8.47 11.57
CA GLN A 90 1.50 7.59 12.11
C GLN A 90 0.93 6.82 13.30
N ASN A 91 0.87 5.49 13.18
CA ASN A 91 0.31 4.54 14.15
C ASN A 91 -1.05 4.98 14.71
N SER A 92 -1.93 5.46 13.82
CA SER A 92 -3.27 5.87 14.20
C SER A 92 -4.18 4.65 14.24
N GLU A 93 -4.87 4.42 15.35
CA GLU A 93 -5.85 3.34 15.45
C GLU A 93 -7.13 3.72 14.70
N VAL A 94 -7.48 2.94 13.69
CA VAL A 94 -8.66 3.14 12.86
C VAL A 94 -9.48 1.85 12.80
N ASP A 95 -10.81 1.99 12.66
CA ASP A 95 -11.70 0.84 12.54
C ASP A 95 -11.73 0.32 11.10
N MET A 96 -11.71 1.23 10.13
CA MET A 96 -11.82 0.89 8.71
C MET A 96 -11.16 1.94 7.82
N VAL A 97 -10.53 1.49 6.74
CA VAL A 97 -9.98 2.36 5.69
C VAL A 97 -10.46 1.89 4.32
N LEU A 98 -11.03 2.79 3.52
CA LEU A 98 -11.41 2.50 2.14
C LEU A 98 -10.34 3.05 1.19
N LEU A 99 -9.87 2.18 0.30
CA LEU A 99 -8.78 2.47 -0.63
C LEU A 99 -9.19 2.24 -2.09
N PRO A 100 -8.80 3.13 -3.00
CA PRO A 100 -9.01 2.95 -4.43
C PRO A 100 -7.86 2.15 -5.06
N ALA A 101 -8.01 0.83 -5.18
CA ALA A 101 -7.05 0.03 -5.94
C ALA A 101 -7.33 0.05 -7.45
N THR A 102 -6.30 -0.28 -8.22
CA THR A 102 -6.41 -0.47 -9.67
C THR A 102 -7.42 -1.56 -10.06
N THR A 103 -7.59 -2.57 -9.20
CA THR A 103 -8.56 -3.68 -9.41
C THR A 103 -9.98 -3.35 -8.95
N GLY A 104 -10.18 -2.24 -8.23
CA GLY A 104 -11.45 -1.84 -7.62
C GLY A 104 -11.24 -1.23 -6.25
N ASP A 105 -12.32 -0.71 -5.66
CA ASP A 105 -12.26 -0.12 -4.33
C ASP A 105 -12.43 -1.21 -3.27
N PHE A 106 -11.59 -1.21 -2.22
CA PHE A 106 -11.67 -2.20 -1.15
C PHE A 106 -11.45 -1.57 0.22
N GLY A 107 -11.98 -2.21 1.26
CA GLY A 107 -11.88 -1.78 2.64
C GLY A 107 -10.93 -2.65 3.45
N ILE A 108 -10.06 -2.03 4.23
CA ILE A 108 -9.20 -2.71 5.22
C ILE A 108 -9.88 -2.61 6.58
N MET A 109 -10.02 -3.76 7.22
CA MET A 109 -10.54 -3.93 8.59
C MET A 109 -9.53 -4.74 9.41
N PRO A 110 -9.68 -4.80 10.75
CA PRO A 110 -8.80 -5.62 11.58
C PRO A 110 -8.83 -7.10 11.14
N GLY A 111 -7.66 -7.73 11.08
CA GLY A 111 -7.54 -9.13 10.62
C GLY A 111 -7.68 -9.33 9.11
N HIS A 112 -7.56 -8.28 8.29
CA HIS A 112 -7.54 -8.40 6.84
C HIS A 112 -6.35 -9.24 6.35
N VAL A 113 -6.52 -9.94 5.23
CA VAL A 113 -5.45 -10.74 4.61
C VAL A 113 -4.30 -9.81 4.19
N PRO A 114 -3.03 -10.21 4.36
CA PRO A 114 -1.90 -9.44 3.86
C PRO A 114 -2.00 -9.24 2.36
N VAL A 115 -2.01 -7.98 1.93
CA VAL A 115 -2.20 -7.59 0.52
C VAL A 115 -1.26 -6.43 0.21
N VAL A 116 -0.65 -6.50 -0.98
CA VAL A 116 0.02 -5.35 -1.59
C VAL A 116 -0.84 -4.90 -2.76
N ALA A 117 -1.35 -3.69 -2.69
CA ALA A 117 -2.22 -3.13 -3.71
C ALA A 117 -1.63 -1.86 -4.30
N GLN A 118 -1.68 -1.73 -5.63
CA GLN A 118 -1.40 -0.48 -6.30
C GLN A 118 -2.65 0.41 -6.25
N LEU A 119 -2.46 1.66 -5.85
CA LEU A 119 -3.53 2.65 -5.78
C LEU A 119 -3.65 3.41 -7.10
N ARG A 120 -4.90 3.60 -7.53
CA ARG A 120 -5.24 4.49 -8.64
C ARG A 120 -5.54 5.90 -8.11
N PRO A 121 -5.55 6.93 -8.96
CA PRO A 121 -6.02 8.25 -8.57
C PRO A 121 -7.45 8.16 -8.03
N GLY A 122 -7.69 8.64 -6.81
CA GLY A 122 -8.98 8.46 -6.15
C GLY A 122 -9.00 8.95 -4.70
N VAL A 123 -10.11 8.68 -4.00
CA VAL A 123 -10.30 9.13 -2.61
C VAL A 123 -10.02 7.98 -1.66
N VAL A 124 -9.08 8.21 -0.74
CA VAL A 124 -8.87 7.39 0.44
C VAL A 124 -9.76 7.92 1.56
N THR A 125 -10.51 7.02 2.18
CA THR A 125 -11.44 7.35 3.25
C THR A 125 -11.02 6.65 4.52
N VAL A 126 -10.75 7.40 5.57
CA VAL A 126 -10.28 6.88 6.86
C VAL A 126 -11.40 7.03 7.89
N HIS A 127 -11.84 5.91 8.46
CA HIS A 127 -12.83 5.85 9.53
C HIS A 127 -12.12 5.53 10.85
N LYS A 128 -11.93 6.56 11.68
CA LYS A 128 -11.35 6.40 13.03
C LYS A 128 -12.29 5.67 13.99
N GLU A 129 -13.58 5.96 13.89
CA GLU A 129 -14.66 5.27 14.60
C GLU A 129 -15.83 5.06 13.63
N LEU A 130 -16.46 3.88 13.66
CA LEU A 130 -17.59 3.52 12.79
C LEU A 130 -18.75 4.54 12.75
N ASP A 131 -18.95 5.31 13.82
CA ASP A 131 -20.09 6.24 13.99
C ASP A 131 -19.70 7.74 13.88
N LYS A 132 -18.44 8.08 13.57
CA LYS A 132 -17.94 9.47 13.60
C LYS A 132 -17.26 9.93 12.30
N GLU A 133 -16.68 11.14 12.37
CA GLU A 133 -16.00 11.87 11.30
C GLU A 133 -15.14 10.98 10.40
N VAL A 134 -15.32 11.22 9.11
CA VAL A 134 -14.72 10.49 8.02
C VAL A 134 -13.71 11.41 7.34
N GLU A 135 -12.43 11.09 7.49
CA GLU A 135 -11.37 11.88 6.85
C GLU A 135 -11.20 11.39 5.40
N ARG A 136 -11.39 12.30 4.45
CA ARG A 136 -11.30 12.00 3.02
C ARG A 136 -10.10 12.71 2.40
N TYR A 137 -9.20 11.93 1.84
CA TYR A 137 -8.00 12.42 1.16
C TYR A 137 -8.03 11.99 -0.29
N PHE A 138 -7.91 12.93 -1.23
CA PHE A 138 -7.62 12.61 -2.60
C PHE A 138 -6.15 12.23 -2.75
N VAL A 139 -5.88 11.09 -3.37
CA VAL A 139 -4.55 10.54 -3.60
C VAL A 139 -4.28 10.50 -5.09
N SER A 140 -3.08 10.95 -5.50
CA SER A 140 -2.67 10.93 -6.91
C SER A 140 -2.34 9.51 -7.40
N SER A 141 -1.47 8.81 -6.69
CA SER A 141 -1.12 7.40 -6.91
C SER A 141 -0.31 6.89 -5.71
N GLY A 142 -0.12 5.58 -5.62
CA GLY A 142 0.65 5.00 -4.54
C GLY A 142 0.55 3.49 -4.42
N PHE A 143 0.97 2.99 -3.27
CA PHE A 143 0.82 1.60 -2.86
C PHE A 143 0.22 1.53 -1.46
N ALA A 144 -0.58 0.51 -1.23
CA ALA A 144 -1.06 0.14 0.09
C ALA A 144 -0.53 -1.24 0.45
N PHE A 145 0.00 -1.35 1.66
CA PHE A 145 0.52 -2.58 2.23
C PHE A 145 -0.33 -2.91 3.45
N VAL A 146 -0.95 -4.08 3.42
CA VAL A 146 -1.62 -4.67 4.57
C VAL A 146 -0.70 -5.76 5.10
N HIS A 147 -0.30 -5.61 6.34
CA HIS A 147 0.58 -6.55 7.01
C HIS A 147 -0.23 -7.57 7.81
N PRO A 148 0.36 -8.76 8.10
CA PRO A 148 -0.30 -9.78 8.88
C PRO A 148 -0.59 -9.36 10.33
N ASP A 149 0.10 -8.33 10.84
CA ASP A 149 -0.03 -7.84 12.22
C ASP A 149 -1.22 -6.88 12.38
N SER A 150 -2.09 -6.80 11.36
CA SER A 150 -3.17 -5.82 11.26
C SER A 150 -2.68 -4.36 11.26
N SER A 151 -1.45 -4.12 10.78
CA SER A 151 -1.01 -2.79 10.36
C SER A 151 -1.27 -2.58 8.86
N ALA A 152 -1.62 -1.34 8.51
CA ALA A 152 -1.88 -0.91 7.15
C ALA A 152 -1.05 0.33 6.85
N ASP A 153 -0.14 0.20 5.89
CA ASP A 153 0.74 1.28 5.43
C ASP A 153 0.30 1.73 4.05
N VAL A 154 -0.16 2.97 3.94
CA VAL A 154 -0.45 3.62 2.67
C VAL A 154 0.66 4.59 2.34
N CYS A 155 1.29 4.39 1.19
CA CYS A 155 2.36 5.21 0.66
C CYS A 155 1.86 5.86 -0.63
N ALA A 156 1.56 7.16 -0.58
CA ALA A 156 1.14 7.93 -1.74
C ALA A 156 2.25 8.90 -2.18
N VAL A 157 2.23 9.31 -3.45
CA VAL A 157 3.14 10.38 -3.93
C VAL A 157 2.65 11.74 -3.44
N GLU A 158 1.36 12.03 -3.65
CA GLU A 158 0.71 13.24 -3.16
C GLU A 158 -0.68 12.89 -2.63
N ALA A 159 -1.07 13.56 -1.55
CA ALA A 159 -2.41 13.48 -1.01
C ALA A 159 -2.88 14.85 -0.49
N VAL A 160 -4.13 15.19 -0.81
CA VAL A 160 -4.75 16.47 -0.48
C VAL A 160 -6.12 16.20 0.14
N PRO A 161 -6.51 16.89 1.22
CA PRO A 161 -7.89 16.81 1.73
C PRO A 161 -8.89 17.18 0.64
N VAL A 162 -10.01 16.45 0.54
CA VAL A 162 -11.02 16.71 -0.50
C VAL A 162 -11.62 18.12 -0.38
N ASP A 163 -11.59 18.72 0.81
CA ASP A 163 -12.07 20.08 1.08
C ASP A 163 -11.20 21.18 0.44
N ASP A 164 -9.93 20.92 0.19
CA ASP A 164 -8.98 21.89 -0.36
C ASP A 164 -8.95 21.89 -1.89
N LEU A 165 -9.76 21.04 -2.54
CA LEU A 165 -9.82 20.93 -4.01
C LEU A 165 -10.72 22.02 -4.62
N ASP A 166 -10.15 22.80 -5.55
CA ASP A 166 -10.90 23.79 -6.33
C ASP A 166 -11.57 23.17 -7.58
N PRO A 167 -12.92 23.11 -7.66
CA PRO A 167 -13.62 22.57 -8.82
C PRO A 167 -13.34 23.35 -10.11
N ALA A 168 -13.09 24.66 -10.03
CA ALA A 168 -12.84 25.47 -11.22
C ALA A 168 -11.52 25.07 -11.89
N ALA A 169 -10.44 24.97 -11.11
CA ALA A 169 -9.14 24.49 -11.58
C ALA A 169 -9.21 23.07 -12.15
N ILE A 170 -9.97 22.16 -11.51
CA ILE A 170 -10.13 20.77 -11.98
C ILE A 170 -10.78 20.73 -13.36
N SER A 171 -11.86 21.50 -13.57
CA SER A 171 -12.58 21.54 -14.85
C SER A 171 -11.72 22.10 -15.99
N SER A 172 -10.92 23.14 -15.72
CA SER A 172 -9.98 23.70 -16.69
C SER A 172 -8.90 22.67 -17.04
N GLY A 173 -8.33 22.01 -16.04
CA GLY A 173 -7.32 20.98 -16.25
C GLY A 173 -7.84 19.81 -17.09
N LEU A 174 -9.05 19.33 -16.82
CA LEU A 174 -9.68 18.25 -17.60
C LEU A 174 -9.80 18.64 -19.08
N SER A 175 -10.25 19.87 -19.37
CA SER A 175 -10.32 20.39 -20.74
C SER A 175 -8.94 20.39 -21.41
N ASP A 176 -7.92 20.91 -20.75
CA ASP A 176 -6.56 21.01 -21.29
C ASP A 176 -5.94 19.64 -21.59
N TYR A 177 -6.05 18.68 -20.67
CA TYR A 177 -5.50 17.34 -20.85
C TYR A 177 -6.30 16.52 -21.87
N SER A 178 -7.62 16.72 -21.97
CA SER A 178 -8.45 16.08 -22.99
C SER A 178 -8.10 16.57 -24.41
N ALA A 179 -7.85 17.86 -24.58
CA ALA A 179 -7.37 18.43 -25.85
C ALA A 179 -5.97 17.93 -26.22
N LYS A 180 -5.06 17.83 -25.24
CA LYS A 180 -3.72 17.26 -25.44
C LYS A 180 -3.79 15.79 -25.87
N LEU A 181 -4.66 14.99 -25.26
CA LEU A 181 -4.88 13.58 -25.61
C LEU A 181 -5.29 13.45 -27.08
N ALA A 182 -6.32 14.19 -27.51
CA ALA A 182 -6.79 14.17 -28.90
C ALA A 182 -5.69 14.60 -29.90
N SER A 183 -4.87 15.58 -29.52
CA SER A 183 -3.76 16.05 -30.35
C SER A 183 -2.61 15.04 -30.43
N ALA A 184 -2.30 14.35 -29.34
CA ALA A 184 -1.20 13.38 -29.26
C ALA A 184 -1.54 12.09 -30.02
N GLN A 185 -2.80 11.63 -29.95
CA GLN A 185 -3.30 10.51 -30.75
C GLN A 185 -3.15 10.76 -32.25
N SER A 186 -3.28 12.02 -32.68
CA SER A 186 -3.16 12.42 -34.09
C SER A 186 -1.71 12.46 -34.58
N LYS A 187 -0.74 12.67 -33.68
CA LYS A 187 0.68 12.79 -34.01
C LYS A 187 1.45 11.47 -33.93
N GLY A 188 0.86 10.44 -33.31
CA GLY A 188 1.47 9.11 -33.17
C GLY A 188 2.63 9.05 -32.17
N ASP A 189 2.77 10.06 -31.31
CA ASP A 189 3.72 10.03 -30.20
C ASP A 189 3.07 9.34 -28.99
N GLU A 190 3.44 8.08 -28.77
CA GLU A 190 2.86 7.23 -27.74
C GLU A 190 3.18 7.73 -26.32
N TYR A 191 4.32 8.40 -26.13
CA TYR A 191 4.71 8.94 -24.84
C TYR A 191 3.87 10.16 -24.45
N GLU A 192 3.63 11.08 -25.38
CA GLU A 192 2.75 12.23 -25.15
C GLU A 192 1.30 11.78 -24.95
N ALA A 193 0.85 10.78 -25.72
CA ALA A 193 -0.50 10.22 -25.56
C ALA A 193 -0.70 9.57 -24.19
N ALA A 194 0.28 8.78 -23.71
CA ALA A 194 0.23 8.18 -22.38
C ALA A 194 0.22 9.25 -21.26
N THR A 195 1.04 10.29 -21.39
CA THR A 195 1.10 11.39 -20.42
C THR A 195 -0.23 12.16 -20.37
N ALA A 196 -0.83 12.42 -21.53
CA ALA A 196 -2.13 13.08 -21.61
C ALA A 196 -3.26 12.21 -21.02
N GLN A 197 -3.23 10.89 -21.27
CA GLN A 197 -4.19 9.95 -20.69
C GLN A 197 -4.10 9.95 -19.15
N ILE A 198 -2.90 9.87 -18.58
CA ILE A 198 -2.69 9.94 -17.13
C ILE A 198 -3.28 11.24 -16.56
N GLY A 199 -3.08 12.36 -17.25
CA GLY A 199 -3.68 13.64 -16.86
C GLY A 199 -5.20 13.57 -16.84
N VAL A 200 -5.83 13.08 -17.91
CA VAL A 200 -7.29 12.92 -17.97
C VAL A 200 -7.80 12.02 -16.85
N ASP A 201 -7.13 10.90 -16.58
CA ASP A 201 -7.53 9.95 -15.53
C ASP A 201 -7.50 10.61 -14.14
N VAL A 202 -6.45 11.38 -13.83
CA VAL A 202 -6.30 12.09 -12.56
C VAL A 202 -7.35 13.20 -12.41
N PHE A 203 -7.54 14.05 -13.42
CA PHE A 203 -8.54 15.14 -13.37
C PHE A 203 -9.98 14.62 -13.36
N SER A 204 -10.26 13.53 -14.07
CA SER A 204 -11.55 12.85 -14.02
C SER A 204 -11.84 12.28 -12.62
N ALA A 205 -10.83 11.67 -11.99
CA ALA A 205 -10.94 11.17 -10.62
C ALA A 205 -11.17 12.31 -9.61
N MET A 206 -10.46 13.45 -9.74
CA MET A 206 -10.68 14.63 -8.90
C MET A 206 -12.08 15.20 -9.06
N ASN A 207 -12.59 15.29 -10.29
CA ASN A 207 -13.95 15.77 -10.54
C ASN A 207 -15.01 14.85 -9.89
N SER A 208 -14.78 13.54 -9.95
CA SER A 208 -15.64 12.54 -9.30
C SER A 208 -15.58 12.67 -7.77
N ALA A 209 -14.39 12.92 -7.21
CA ALA A 209 -14.19 13.12 -5.78
C ALA A 209 -14.92 14.36 -5.25
N VAL A 210 -14.84 15.49 -5.95
CA VAL A 210 -15.52 16.74 -5.56
C VAL A 210 -17.04 16.61 -5.69
N SER A 211 -17.52 15.90 -6.72
CA SER A 211 -18.96 15.68 -6.92
C SER A 211 -19.57 14.73 -5.88
N ALA A 212 -18.77 13.83 -5.32
CA ALA A 212 -19.18 12.85 -4.32
C ALA A 212 -19.04 13.35 -2.86
N LYS A 213 -18.79 14.66 -2.68
CA LYS A 213 -18.71 15.31 -1.38
C LYS A 213 -20.02 15.19 -0.61
#